data_AF-A0A933H450-F1
#
_entry.id   AF-A0A933H450-F1
#
_cell.length_a   1.000
_cell.length_b   1.000
_cell.length_c   1.000
_cell.angle_alpha   90.00
_cell.angle_beta   90.00
_cell.angle_gamma   90.00
#
_symmetry.space_group_name_H-M   'P 1'
#
loop_
_entity.id
_entity.type
_entity.pdbx_description
1 polymer ?
#
loop_
_entity_poly.entity_id
_entity_poly.type
_entity_poly.pdbx_seq_one_letter_code
_entity_poly.pdbx_strand_id
1 'polypeptide(L)'
;MAKKLLILFALFIPAYGLIFFKLQPQFDLTVSVPLFHFYIVTFTTFSAAVISLLLVSSLGAEARPRHILAAAAFAVIGGVFFSHGLATPNALIDHAHPAVSWSAWLTLFGGGVLFAIAGLDGANGLPRWISVRAVIYCAVGGVLIYSGVAAFAPQLLDLIETSFVAPWHRTAIFWISLLLWLFAAFRLWR
;
A
#
# COMPACT_ATOMS: atom_id res chain seq x y z
N MET A 1 10.87 24.74 -11.49
CA MET A 1 11.89 23.76 -11.95
C MET A 1 12.22 22.71 -10.88
N ALA A 2 12.51 23.10 -9.63
CA ALA A 2 12.86 22.19 -8.52
C ALA A 2 11.85 21.06 -8.24
N LYS A 3 10.54 21.34 -8.21
CA LYS A 3 9.50 20.32 -7.95
C LYS A 3 9.53 19.14 -8.93
N LYS A 4 9.73 19.41 -10.23
CA LYS A 4 9.78 18.36 -11.26
C LYS A 4 11.01 17.47 -11.08
N LEU A 5 12.17 18.09 -10.77
CA LEU A 5 13.40 17.36 -10.45
C LEU A 5 13.24 16.47 -9.22
N LEU A 6 12.63 16.97 -8.13
CA LEU A 6 12.37 16.16 -6.93
C LEU A 6 11.49 14.94 -7.22
N ILE A 7 10.44 15.10 -8.03
CA ILE A 7 9.57 13.99 -8.43
C ILE A 7 10.36 12.97 -9.27
N LEU A 8 11.16 13.44 -10.23
CA LEU A 8 12.00 12.55 -11.04
C LEU A 8 12.98 11.78 -10.15
N PHE A 9 13.65 12.43 -9.21
CA PHE A 9 14.54 11.74 -8.27
C PHE A 9 13.81 10.73 -7.40
N ALA A 10 12.65 11.09 -6.84
CA ALA A 10 11.85 10.19 -6.02
C ALA A 10 11.40 8.92 -6.77
N LEU A 11 11.22 9.00 -8.10
CA LEU A 11 10.87 7.86 -8.94
C LEU A 11 12.09 7.07 -9.43
N PHE A 12 13.14 7.77 -9.88
CA PHE A 12 14.30 7.14 -10.51
C PHE A 12 15.28 6.54 -9.51
N ILE A 13 15.43 7.12 -8.31
CA ILE A 13 16.38 6.59 -7.32
C ILE A 13 16.00 5.17 -6.88
N PRO A 14 14.76 4.86 -6.47
CA PRO A 14 14.39 3.49 -6.10
C PRO A 14 14.52 2.51 -7.27
N ALA A 15 14.11 2.92 -8.47
CA ALA A 15 14.20 2.09 -9.67
C ALA A 15 15.66 1.79 -10.05
N TYR A 16 16.52 2.81 -10.02
CA TYR A 16 17.95 2.66 -10.23
C TYR A 16 18.57 1.73 -9.18
N GLY A 17 18.24 1.90 -7.90
CA GLY A 17 18.71 1.02 -6.83
C GLY A 17 18.35 -0.44 -7.08
N LEU A 18 17.09 -0.71 -7.44
CA LEU A 18 16.64 -2.07 -7.79
C LEU A 18 17.41 -2.66 -8.98
N ILE A 19 17.63 -1.88 -10.04
CA ILE A 19 18.40 -2.31 -11.21
C ILE A 19 19.86 -2.56 -10.84
N PHE A 20 20.46 -1.66 -10.07
CA PHE A 20 21.85 -1.74 -9.64
C PHE A 20 22.10 -3.00 -8.81
N PHE A 21 21.32 -3.23 -7.75
CA PHE A 21 21.50 -4.41 -6.89
C PHE A 21 21.19 -5.73 -7.63
N LYS A 22 20.25 -5.71 -8.59
CA LYS A 22 20.01 -6.86 -9.46
C LYS A 22 21.21 -7.18 -10.36
N LEU A 23 21.91 -6.17 -10.86
CA LEU A 23 23.07 -6.33 -11.73
C LEU A 23 24.38 -6.57 -10.96
N GLN A 24 24.45 -6.10 -9.71
CA GLN A 24 25.64 -6.16 -8.85
C GLN A 24 25.27 -6.75 -7.48
N PRO A 25 24.88 -8.04 -7.41
CA PRO A 25 24.36 -8.66 -6.19
C PRO A 25 25.39 -8.72 -5.06
N GLN A 26 26.69 -8.60 -5.35
CA GLN A 26 27.73 -8.53 -4.33
C GLN A 26 27.63 -7.31 -3.41
N PHE A 27 26.89 -6.28 -3.82
CA PHE A 27 26.60 -5.10 -2.99
C PHE A 27 25.25 -5.19 -2.27
N ASP A 28 24.44 -6.22 -2.52
CA ASP A 28 23.15 -6.43 -1.86
C ASP A 28 23.34 -7.17 -0.53
N LEU A 29 23.85 -6.42 0.46
CA LEU A 29 24.14 -6.96 1.79
C LEU A 29 22.85 -7.27 2.56
N THR A 30 22.66 -8.52 2.93
CA THR A 30 21.51 -8.96 3.73
C THR A 30 21.79 -8.73 5.21
N VAL A 31 21.32 -7.60 5.74
CA VAL A 31 21.47 -7.25 7.16
C VAL A 31 20.15 -7.50 7.88
N SER A 32 20.15 -8.44 8.84
CA SER A 32 18.98 -8.74 9.66
C SER A 32 18.95 -7.87 10.92
N VAL A 33 18.06 -6.88 10.95
CA VAL A 33 17.85 -5.97 12.08
C VAL A 33 16.37 -5.91 12.46
N PRO A 34 15.77 -7.02 12.94
CA PRO A 34 14.33 -7.18 13.08
C PRO A 34 13.69 -6.15 14.03
N LEU A 35 14.32 -5.85 15.17
CA LEU A 35 13.80 -4.84 16.10
C LEU A 35 13.79 -3.43 15.51
N PHE A 36 14.86 -3.04 14.80
CA PHE A 36 14.92 -1.74 14.13
C PHE A 36 13.88 -1.64 13.01
N HIS A 37 13.76 -2.69 12.19
CA HIS A 37 12.75 -2.80 11.14
C HIS A 37 11.33 -2.69 11.73
N PHE A 38 11.05 -3.45 12.81
CA PHE A 38 9.79 -3.38 13.54
C PHE A 38 9.46 -1.95 14.00
N TYR A 39 10.37 -1.28 14.71
CA TYR A 39 10.09 0.06 15.24
C TYR A 39 9.86 1.08 14.12
N ILE A 40 10.73 1.13 13.12
CA ILE A 40 10.62 2.12 12.04
C ILE A 40 9.38 1.86 11.20
N VAL A 41 9.17 0.62 10.74
CA VAL A 41 8.05 0.30 9.84
C VAL A 41 6.72 0.47 10.57
N THR A 42 6.59 -0.05 11.79
CA THR A 42 5.36 0.05 12.58
C THR A 42 5.03 1.50 12.93
N PHE A 43 6.00 2.27 13.43
CA PHE A 43 5.76 3.67 13.80
C PHE A 43 5.41 4.54 12.57
N THR A 44 6.13 4.36 11.46
CA THR A 44 5.92 5.16 10.25
C THR A 44 4.56 4.86 9.62
N THR A 45 4.20 3.58 9.51
CA THR A 45 2.92 3.17 8.92
C THR A 45 1.73 3.56 9.79
N PHE A 46 1.84 3.42 11.11
CA PHE A 46 0.84 3.90 12.05
C PHE A 46 0.64 5.42 11.95
N SER A 47 1.74 6.18 12.00
CA SER A 47 1.69 7.64 11.90
C SER A 47 1.10 8.09 10.56
N ALA A 48 1.49 7.45 9.46
CA ALA A 48 0.93 7.73 8.14
C ALA A 48 -0.57 7.44 8.09
N ALA A 49 -1.03 6.32 8.67
CA ALA A 49 -2.44 5.99 8.74
C ALA A 49 -3.23 7.02 9.57
N VAL A 50 -2.75 7.36 10.77
CA VAL A 50 -3.39 8.35 11.66
C VAL A 50 -3.48 9.71 10.98
N ILE A 51 -2.36 10.23 10.44
CA ILE A 51 -2.35 11.52 9.74
C ILE A 51 -3.30 11.51 8.54
N SER A 52 -3.35 10.41 7.79
CA SER A 52 -4.23 10.28 6.64
C SER A 52 -5.71 10.24 7.03
N LEU A 53 -6.06 9.56 8.12
CA LEU A 53 -7.42 9.55 8.68
C LEU A 53 -7.82 10.94 9.19
N LEU A 54 -6.92 11.63 9.89
CA LEU A 54 -7.13 13.01 10.31
C LEU A 54 -7.35 13.92 9.10
N LEU A 55 -6.54 13.76 8.04
CA LEU A 55 -6.72 14.51 6.80
C LEU A 55 -8.11 14.25 6.19
N VAL A 56 -8.53 12.99 6.03
CA VAL A 56 -9.88 12.64 5.56
C VAL A 56 -10.96 13.29 6.41
N SER A 57 -10.83 13.28 7.74
CA SER A 57 -11.81 13.88 8.65
C SER A 57 -11.85 15.41 8.63
N SER A 58 -10.71 16.05 8.33
CA SER A 58 -10.57 17.50 8.26
C SER A 58 -11.02 18.09 6.92
N LEU A 59 -11.04 17.25 5.86
CA LEU A 59 -11.55 17.62 4.56
C LEU A 59 -13.07 17.79 4.66
N GLY A 60 -13.53 19.05 4.66
CA GLY A 60 -14.95 19.39 4.72
C GLY A 60 -15.74 18.92 3.49
N ALA A 61 -17.05 19.18 3.48
CA ALA A 61 -17.96 18.73 2.42
C ALA A 61 -17.59 19.19 1.00
N GLU A 62 -16.86 20.31 0.89
CA GLU A 62 -16.40 20.90 -0.38
C GLU A 62 -15.11 20.27 -0.93
N ALA A 63 -14.50 19.34 -0.19
CA ALA A 63 -13.28 18.70 -0.63
C ALA A 63 -13.52 17.85 -1.90
N ARG A 64 -12.67 18.04 -2.91
CA ARG A 64 -12.74 17.27 -4.15
C ARG A 64 -12.55 15.77 -3.87
N PRO A 65 -13.34 14.88 -4.49
CA PRO A 65 -13.23 13.43 -4.35
C PRO A 65 -11.79 12.91 -4.47
N ARG A 66 -11.00 13.41 -5.41
CA ARG A 66 -9.59 13.02 -5.57
C ARG A 66 -8.75 13.17 -4.31
N HIS A 67 -8.96 14.22 -3.52
CA HIS A 67 -8.14 14.47 -2.32
C HIS A 67 -8.53 13.54 -1.19
N ILE A 68 -9.84 13.32 -1.01
CA ILE A 68 -10.36 12.38 -0.02
C ILE A 68 -9.88 10.96 -0.34
N LEU A 69 -9.99 10.53 -1.60
CA LEU A 69 -9.56 9.20 -2.03
C LEU A 69 -8.04 9.02 -1.95
N ALA A 70 -7.25 10.04 -2.28
CA ALA A 70 -5.80 10.01 -2.10
C ALA A 70 -5.40 9.88 -0.62
N ALA A 71 -6.06 10.62 0.27
CA ALA A 71 -5.84 10.49 1.71
C ALA A 71 -6.27 9.10 2.21
N ALA A 72 -7.41 8.57 1.76
CA ALA A 72 -7.83 7.21 2.06
C ALA A 72 -6.83 6.15 1.54
N ALA A 73 -6.21 6.36 0.38
CA ALA A 73 -5.18 5.48 -0.15
C ALA A 73 -3.97 5.37 0.79
N PHE A 74 -3.49 6.50 1.31
CA PHE A 74 -2.43 6.50 2.32
C PHE A 74 -2.87 5.87 3.65
N ALA A 75 -4.13 6.05 4.06
CA ALA A 75 -4.66 5.37 5.24
C ALA A 75 -4.70 3.84 5.06
N VAL A 76 -5.09 3.35 3.88
CA VAL A 76 -5.07 1.91 3.56
C VAL A 76 -3.64 1.39 3.53
N ILE A 77 -2.72 2.10 2.86
CA ILE A 77 -1.31 1.72 2.80
C ILE A 77 -0.73 1.63 4.22
N GLY A 78 -0.91 2.68 5.03
CA GLY A 78 -0.45 2.70 6.41
C GLY A 78 -1.10 1.60 7.26
N GLY A 79 -2.42 1.43 7.17
CA GLY A 79 -3.16 0.45 7.98
C GLY A 79 -2.80 -1.00 7.65
N VAL A 80 -2.70 -1.36 6.37
CA VAL A 80 -2.29 -2.71 5.96
C VAL A 80 -0.82 -2.95 6.28
N PHE A 81 0.06 -2.00 5.95
CA PHE A 81 1.50 -2.16 6.18
C PHE A 81 1.90 -2.05 7.66
N PHE A 82 1.02 -1.53 8.52
CA PHE A 82 1.16 -1.65 9.97
C PHE A 82 1.12 -3.12 10.43
N SER A 83 0.23 -3.93 9.86
CA SER A 83 0.18 -5.38 10.12
C SER A 83 1.47 -6.09 9.66
N HIS A 84 2.12 -5.63 8.58
CA HIS A 84 3.46 -6.09 8.19
C HIS A 84 4.48 -5.82 9.29
N GLY A 85 4.52 -4.57 9.78
CA GLY A 85 5.43 -4.16 10.84
C GLY A 85 5.23 -5.01 12.10
N LEU A 86 4.00 -5.17 12.57
CA LEU A 86 3.67 -6.02 13.72
C LEU A 86 4.07 -7.48 13.52
N ALA A 87 3.98 -7.98 12.29
CA ALA A 87 4.32 -9.36 11.92
C ALA A 87 5.82 -9.58 11.66
N THR A 88 6.67 -8.59 11.91
CA THR A 88 8.13 -8.71 11.73
C THR A 88 8.68 -9.90 12.54
N PRO A 89 9.31 -10.90 11.91
CA PRO A 89 9.85 -12.06 12.61
C PRO A 89 10.96 -11.66 13.59
N ASN A 90 10.98 -12.32 14.74
CA ASN A 90 11.91 -12.09 15.86
C ASN A 90 11.83 -10.70 16.50
N ALA A 91 10.75 -9.93 16.25
CA ALA A 91 10.48 -8.68 16.96
C ALA A 91 9.40 -8.86 18.04
N LEU A 92 8.17 -9.18 17.62
CA LEU A 92 7.06 -9.55 18.50
C LEU A 92 6.65 -11.02 18.35
N ILE A 93 6.81 -11.57 17.15
CA ILE A 93 6.48 -12.94 16.78
C ILE A 93 7.79 -13.67 16.49
N ASP A 94 8.01 -14.83 17.10
CA ASP A 94 9.28 -15.59 17.05
C ASP A 94 9.46 -16.45 15.78
N HIS A 95 8.49 -16.41 14.87
CA HIS A 95 8.48 -17.18 13.63
C HIS A 95 8.06 -16.32 12.43
N ALA A 96 8.24 -16.87 11.23
CA ALA A 96 7.75 -16.23 10.01
C ALA A 96 6.23 -16.21 10.00
N HIS A 97 5.64 -15.04 9.81
CA HIS A 97 4.20 -14.84 9.83
C HIS A 97 3.68 -14.45 8.43
N PRO A 98 2.60 -15.08 7.91
CA PRO A 98 2.13 -14.86 6.54
C PRO A 98 1.72 -13.41 6.25
N ALA A 99 1.34 -12.66 7.28
CA ALA A 99 0.99 -11.25 7.14
C ALA A 99 2.13 -10.39 6.57
N VAL A 100 3.40 -10.77 6.76
CA VAL A 100 4.56 -10.05 6.19
C VAL A 100 4.42 -9.96 4.67
N SER A 101 4.23 -11.09 4.00
CA SER A 101 4.09 -11.15 2.54
C SER A 101 2.76 -10.57 2.07
N TRP A 102 1.65 -10.96 2.70
CA TRP A 102 0.31 -10.51 2.30
C TRP A 102 0.13 -8.99 2.44
N SER A 103 0.64 -8.39 3.51
CA SER A 103 0.55 -6.95 3.71
C SER A 103 1.27 -6.18 2.60
N ALA A 104 2.41 -6.66 2.10
CA ALA A 104 3.12 -6.02 1.01
C ALA A 104 2.29 -5.99 -0.28
N TRP A 105 1.70 -7.12 -0.66
CA TRP A 105 0.84 -7.21 -1.85
C TRP A 105 -0.43 -6.36 -1.72
N LEU A 106 -1.14 -6.48 -0.59
CA LEU A 106 -2.40 -5.78 -0.36
C LEU A 106 -2.21 -4.27 -0.22
N THR A 107 -1.08 -3.82 0.31
CA THR A 107 -0.71 -2.40 0.37
C THR A 107 -0.58 -1.81 -1.02
N LEU A 108 0.19 -2.46 -1.90
CA LEU A 108 0.37 -2.01 -3.28
C LEU A 108 -0.93 -2.05 -4.06
N PHE A 109 -1.68 -3.15 -3.95
CA PHE A 109 -2.94 -3.32 -4.67
C PHE A 109 -4.00 -2.32 -4.17
N GLY A 110 -4.27 -2.30 -2.87
CA GLY A 110 -5.31 -1.45 -2.27
C GLY A 110 -5.03 0.04 -2.44
N GLY A 111 -3.78 0.46 -2.21
CA GLY A 111 -3.34 1.83 -2.50
C GLY A 111 -3.50 2.19 -3.99
N GLY A 112 -3.05 1.30 -4.88
CA GLY A 112 -3.17 1.47 -6.32
C GLY A 112 -4.61 1.62 -6.81
N VAL A 113 -5.54 0.80 -6.30
CA VAL A 113 -6.98 0.90 -6.61
C VAL A 113 -7.52 2.27 -6.21
N LEU A 114 -7.27 2.72 -4.99
CA LEU A 114 -7.79 4.00 -4.50
C LEU A 114 -7.20 5.20 -5.26
N PHE A 115 -5.90 5.17 -5.54
CA PHE A 115 -5.28 6.21 -6.38
C PHE A 115 -5.79 6.18 -7.83
N ALA A 116 -6.05 5.00 -8.39
CA ALA A 116 -6.63 4.88 -9.72
C ALA A 116 -8.04 5.48 -9.77
N ILE A 117 -8.89 5.18 -8.78
CA ILE A 117 -10.21 5.79 -8.65
C ILE A 117 -10.11 7.31 -8.46
N ALA A 118 -9.18 7.79 -7.63
CA ALA A 118 -8.91 9.22 -7.47
C ALA A 118 -8.54 9.90 -8.81
N GLY A 119 -7.78 9.21 -9.66
CA GLY A 119 -7.43 9.68 -11.01
C GLY A 119 -8.60 9.77 -11.99
N LEU A 120 -9.75 9.16 -11.69
CA LEU A 120 -10.96 9.28 -12.51
C LEU A 120 -11.68 10.62 -12.30
N ASP A 121 -11.46 11.29 -11.17
CA ASP A 121 -12.06 12.59 -10.83
C ASP A 121 -11.46 13.70 -11.71
N GLY A 122 -11.99 13.91 -12.92
CA GLY A 122 -11.48 14.86 -13.91
C GLY A 122 -12.20 16.21 -13.91
N ALA A 123 -12.15 16.94 -15.03
CA ALA A 123 -12.87 18.21 -15.20
C ALA A 123 -14.39 18.08 -15.00
N ASN A 124 -14.94 16.91 -15.34
CA ASN A 124 -16.36 16.58 -15.18
C ASN A 124 -16.68 15.93 -13.83
N GLY A 125 -15.72 15.92 -12.90
CA GLY A 125 -15.80 15.21 -11.64
C GLY A 125 -15.60 13.69 -11.77
N LEU A 126 -15.88 12.97 -10.68
CA LEU A 126 -15.85 11.52 -10.60
C LEU A 126 -17.08 10.90 -11.31
N PRO A 127 -16.95 9.73 -11.97
CA PRO A 127 -18.11 9.05 -12.56
C PRO A 127 -19.24 8.82 -11.55
N ARG A 128 -20.49 9.09 -11.94
CA ARG A 128 -21.67 9.08 -11.04
C ARG A 128 -21.97 7.73 -10.36
N TRP A 129 -21.49 6.63 -10.94
CA TRP A 129 -21.64 5.29 -10.38
C TRP A 129 -20.62 4.99 -9.25
N ILE A 130 -19.63 5.86 -9.05
CA ILE A 130 -18.65 5.73 -7.97
C ILE A 130 -19.10 6.59 -6.78
N SER A 131 -19.48 5.94 -5.69
CA SER A 131 -19.71 6.60 -4.41
C SER A 131 -18.42 6.64 -3.58
N VAL A 132 -17.86 7.82 -3.36
CA VAL A 132 -16.66 8.02 -2.53
C VAL A 132 -16.83 7.43 -1.14
N ARG A 133 -18.01 7.61 -0.53
CA ARG A 133 -18.32 7.05 0.80
C ARG A 133 -18.28 5.53 0.79
N ALA A 134 -18.91 4.90 -0.21
CA ALA A 134 -18.90 3.44 -0.32
C ALA A 134 -17.49 2.91 -0.53
N VAL A 135 -16.69 3.56 -1.38
CA VAL A 135 -15.28 3.20 -1.61
C VAL A 135 -14.47 3.29 -0.31
N ILE A 136 -14.64 4.36 0.48
CA ILE A 136 -13.97 4.51 1.78
C ILE A 136 -14.41 3.43 2.76
N TYR A 137 -15.71 3.14 2.87
CA TYR A 137 -16.19 2.10 3.78
C TYR A 137 -15.71 0.71 3.36
N CYS A 138 -15.68 0.40 2.07
CA CYS A 138 -15.08 -0.82 1.56
C CYS A 138 -13.58 -0.89 1.88
N ALA A 139 -12.86 0.22 1.72
CA ALA A 139 -11.44 0.29 2.04
C ALA A 139 -11.16 0.08 3.54
N VAL A 140 -11.86 0.80 4.41
CA VAL A 140 -11.74 0.66 5.88
C VAL A 140 -12.15 -0.75 6.31
N GLY A 141 -13.28 -1.25 5.81
CA GLY A 141 -13.73 -2.61 6.07
C GLY A 141 -12.70 -3.65 5.64
N GLY A 142 -12.10 -3.48 4.46
CA GLY A 142 -11.03 -4.35 3.96
C GLY A 142 -9.79 -4.35 4.86
N VAL A 143 -9.34 -3.18 5.33
CA VAL A 143 -8.21 -3.06 6.27
C VAL A 143 -8.52 -3.76 7.59
N LEU A 144 -9.71 -3.53 8.16
CA LEU A 144 -10.12 -4.13 9.43
C LEU A 144 -10.29 -5.65 9.33
N ILE A 145 -10.93 -6.14 8.27
CA ILE A 145 -11.09 -7.57 8.00
C ILE A 145 -9.71 -8.22 7.84
N TYR A 146 -8.84 -7.65 7.01
CA TYR A 146 -7.50 -8.17 6.81
C TYR A 146 -6.70 -8.21 8.12
N SER A 147 -6.70 -7.11 8.87
CA SER A 147 -5.94 -7.01 10.13
C SER A 147 -6.48 -7.99 11.18
N GLY A 148 -7.80 -8.18 11.25
CA GLY A 148 -8.44 -9.19 12.09
C GLY A 148 -8.05 -10.61 11.69
N VAL A 149 -8.08 -10.93 10.39
CA VAL A 149 -7.63 -12.25 9.89
C VAL A 149 -6.15 -12.47 10.19
N ALA A 150 -5.30 -11.47 9.93
CA ALA A 150 -3.87 -11.55 10.20
C ALA A 150 -3.58 -11.77 11.69
N ALA A 151 -4.32 -11.13 12.60
CA ALA A 151 -4.10 -11.22 14.03
C ALA A 151 -4.67 -12.51 14.66
N PHE A 152 -5.85 -12.96 14.21
CA PHE A 152 -6.62 -13.99 14.92
C PHE A 152 -6.78 -15.30 14.14
N ALA A 153 -6.55 -15.29 12.82
CA ALA A 153 -6.68 -16.46 11.97
C ALA A 153 -5.62 -16.51 10.85
N PRO A 154 -4.31 -16.36 11.16
CA PRO A 154 -3.26 -16.30 10.16
C PRO A 154 -3.18 -17.56 9.28
N GLN A 155 -3.59 -18.72 9.78
CA GLN A 155 -3.69 -19.97 9.03
C GLN A 155 -4.59 -19.87 7.79
N LEU A 156 -5.57 -18.95 7.75
CA LEU A 156 -6.38 -18.71 6.56
C LEU A 156 -5.53 -18.11 5.42
N LEU A 157 -4.56 -17.27 5.75
CA LEU A 157 -3.64 -16.70 4.76
C LEU A 157 -2.71 -17.77 4.20
N ASP A 158 -2.21 -18.66 5.05
CA ASP A 158 -1.40 -19.81 4.63
C ASP A 158 -2.21 -20.78 3.76
N LEU A 159 -3.48 -21.04 4.12
CA LEU A 159 -4.37 -21.88 3.35
C LEU A 159 -4.60 -21.32 1.94
N ILE A 160 -4.84 -20.01 1.84
CA ILE A 160 -4.95 -19.32 0.54
C ILE A 160 -3.67 -19.51 -0.26
N GLU A 161 -2.53 -19.20 0.34
CA GLU A 161 -1.22 -19.25 -0.34
C GLU A 161 -0.85 -20.66 -0.82
N THR A 162 -1.14 -21.69 -0.04
CA THR A 162 -0.75 -23.08 -0.34
C THR A 162 -1.76 -23.82 -1.20
N SER A 163 -3.06 -23.54 -1.04
CA SER A 163 -4.12 -24.37 -1.64
C SER A 163 -4.85 -23.68 -2.80
N PHE A 164 -4.83 -22.35 -2.84
CA PHE A 164 -5.63 -21.57 -3.80
C PHE A 164 -4.80 -20.69 -4.73
N VAL A 165 -3.55 -20.37 -4.36
CA VAL A 165 -2.66 -19.53 -5.17
C VAL A 165 -1.91 -20.37 -6.20
N ALA A 166 -2.38 -20.35 -7.44
CA ALA A 166 -1.62 -20.80 -8.60
C ALA A 166 -0.37 -19.90 -8.84
N PRO A 167 0.72 -20.43 -9.44
CA PRO A 167 1.96 -19.68 -9.64
C PRO A 167 1.80 -18.36 -10.41
N TRP A 168 0.84 -18.30 -11.35
CA TRP A 168 0.60 -17.12 -12.17
C TRP A 168 -0.12 -15.99 -11.43
N HIS A 169 -0.81 -16.27 -10.31
CA HIS A 169 -1.55 -15.24 -9.57
C HIS A 169 -0.62 -14.16 -9.01
N ARG A 170 0.56 -14.54 -8.50
CA ARG A 170 1.56 -13.59 -7.98
C ARG A 170 2.06 -12.63 -9.09
N THR A 171 2.27 -13.17 -10.28
CA THR A 171 2.63 -12.36 -11.46
C THR A 171 1.48 -11.47 -11.90
N ALA A 172 0.24 -11.98 -11.90
CA ALA A 172 -0.94 -11.22 -12.26
C ALA A 172 -1.19 -10.05 -11.29
N ILE A 173 -1.14 -10.29 -9.97
CA ILE A 173 -1.36 -9.23 -8.98
C ILE A 173 -0.27 -8.17 -9.04
N PHE A 174 0.98 -8.56 -9.32
CA PHE A 174 2.05 -7.61 -9.59
C PHE A 174 1.72 -6.71 -10.78
N TRP A 175 1.40 -7.28 -11.95
CA TRP A 175 1.11 -6.49 -13.15
C TRP A 175 -0.14 -5.64 -13.00
N ILE A 176 -1.20 -6.16 -12.39
CA ILE A 176 -2.43 -5.40 -12.11
C ILE A 176 -2.11 -4.21 -11.20
N SER A 177 -1.38 -4.44 -10.09
CA SER A 177 -0.99 -3.37 -9.18
C SER A 177 -0.13 -2.32 -9.90
N LEU A 178 0.87 -2.74 -10.67
CA LEU A 178 1.73 -1.84 -11.45
C LEU A 178 0.91 -0.99 -12.43
N LEU A 179 -0.02 -1.61 -13.17
CA LEU A 179 -0.88 -0.91 -14.12
C LEU A 179 -1.81 0.10 -13.41
N LEU A 180 -2.34 -0.24 -12.23
CA LEU A 180 -3.12 0.69 -11.40
C LEU A 180 -2.30 1.91 -10.98
N TRP A 181 -1.06 1.70 -10.52
CA TRP A 181 -0.15 2.78 -10.13
C TRP A 181 0.26 3.65 -11.32
N LEU A 182 0.59 3.05 -12.46
CA LEU A 182 0.94 3.78 -13.69
C LEU A 182 -0.25 4.59 -14.21
N PHE A 183 -1.45 4.00 -14.21
CA PHE A 183 -2.69 4.69 -14.57
C PHE A 183 -2.94 5.87 -13.63
N ALA A 184 -2.88 5.65 -12.32
CA ALA A 184 -3.09 6.69 -11.32
C ALA A 184 -2.08 7.83 -11.49
N ALA A 185 -0.79 7.50 -11.64
CA ALA A 185 0.27 8.49 -11.84
C ALA A 185 0.01 9.34 -13.09
N PHE A 186 -0.31 8.71 -14.23
CA PHE A 186 -0.64 9.43 -15.45
C PHE A 186 -1.86 10.34 -15.30
N ARG A 187 -2.92 9.85 -14.65
CA ARG A 187 -4.18 10.59 -14.48
C ARG A 187 -4.07 11.74 -13.50
N LEU A 188 -3.34 11.57 -12.40
CA LEU A 188 -3.14 12.60 -11.37
C LEU A 188 -2.09 13.65 -11.77
N TRP A 189 -1.23 13.33 -12.75
CA TRP A 189 -0.27 14.28 -13.32
C TRP A 189 -0.93 15.31 -14.25
N ARG A 190 -2.02 14.94 -14.93
CA ARG A 190 -2.78 15.84 -15.82
C ARG A 190 -3.72 16.76 -15.04
#